data_AF-A0A2X3BTT5-F1
#
_entry.id   AF-A0A2X3BTT5-F1
#
_cell.length_a   1.000
_cell.length_b   1.000
_cell.length_c   1.000
_cell.angle_alpha   90.00
_cell.angle_beta   90.00
_cell.angle_gamma   90.00
#
_symmetry.space_group_name_H-M   'P 1'
#
loop_
_entity.id
_entity.type
_entity.pdbx_description
1 polymer ?
#
loop_
_entity_poly.entity_id
_entity_poly.type
_entity_poly.pdbx_seq_one_letter_code
_entity_poly.pdbx_strand_id
1 'polypeptide(L)'
;MLTSREHILNFRLKGENSHGGRADGQLNYALVDTSEGNLVEPEMPTTDLNKDGKVDIGDLSLASKYYGKNVKEYDINGDGIIDEFELNSIMNDILK
;
A
#
# COMPACT_ATOMS: atom_id res chain seq x y z
N MET A 1 17.71 -35.69 -3.55
CA MET A 1 18.64 -34.77 -2.88
C MET A 1 17.95 -33.43 -2.77
N LEU A 2 17.71 -32.91 -1.57
CA LEU A 2 17.24 -31.55 -1.36
C LEU A 2 18.48 -30.65 -1.26
N THR A 3 18.68 -29.79 -2.24
CA THR A 3 19.73 -28.76 -2.20
C THR A 3 19.26 -27.64 -1.27
N SER A 4 19.92 -27.46 -0.13
CA SER A 4 19.73 -26.25 0.67
C SER A 4 20.22 -25.05 -0.14
N ARG A 5 19.37 -24.03 -0.34
CA ARG A 5 19.72 -22.73 -0.90
C ARG A 5 19.42 -21.67 0.16
N GLU A 6 20.34 -20.75 0.37
CA GLU A 6 20.14 -19.61 1.27
C GLU A 6 19.29 -18.55 0.56
N HIS A 7 18.27 -18.05 1.24
CA HIS A 7 17.43 -16.94 0.78
C HIS A 7 17.49 -15.81 1.82
N ILE A 8 17.74 -14.58 1.37
CA ILE A 8 17.88 -13.39 2.22
C ILE A 8 16.67 -12.49 1.97
N LEU A 9 15.88 -12.21 3.01
CA LEU A 9 14.80 -11.22 2.97
C LEU A 9 15.29 -9.90 3.58
N ASN A 10 15.29 -8.83 2.77
CA ASN A 10 15.62 -7.48 3.22
C ASN A 10 14.31 -6.67 3.34
N PHE A 11 13.99 -6.18 4.54
CA PHE A 11 12.87 -5.25 4.75
C PHE A 11 13.36 -4.02 5.52
N ARG A 12 12.71 -2.88 5.31
CA ARG A 12 13.00 -1.62 6.00
C ARG A 12 11.73 -1.13 6.67
N LEU A 13 11.77 -1.01 7.99
CA LEU A 13 10.68 -0.44 8.78
C LEU A 13 10.91 1.06 8.91
N LYS A 14 9.87 1.85 8.67
CA LYS A 14 9.85 3.26 9.03
C LYS A 14 8.96 3.42 10.27
N GLY A 15 9.55 3.77 11.40
CA GLY A 15 8.81 4.26 12.55
C GLY A 15 8.90 5.78 12.59
N GLU A 16 7.75 6.46 12.60
CA GLU A 16 7.69 7.88 12.98
C GLU A 16 7.33 7.96 14.46
N ASN A 17 8.23 8.50 15.28
CA ASN A 17 7.99 8.68 16.70
C ASN A 17 8.18 10.15 17.11
N SER A 18 7.08 10.81 17.44
CA SER A 18 7.10 12.20 17.91
C SER A 18 7.72 12.38 19.32
N HIS A 19 7.99 11.29 20.02
CA HIS A 19 8.40 11.28 21.44
C HIS A 19 9.78 10.65 21.71
N GLY A 20 10.66 10.57 20.70
CA GLY A 20 12.10 10.31 20.92
C GLY A 20 12.48 8.89 21.35
N GLY A 21 11.69 7.89 20.98
CA GLY A 21 12.03 6.47 21.15
C GLY A 21 12.93 5.92 20.03
N ARG A 22 13.09 4.59 19.98
CA ARG A 22 13.67 3.91 18.81
C ARG A 22 12.79 4.15 17.57
N ALA A 23 13.39 4.72 16.53
CA ALA A 23 12.71 5.01 15.26
C ALA A 23 12.52 3.76 14.38
N ASP A 24 13.20 2.67 14.73
CA ASP A 24 13.02 1.35 14.17
C ASP A 24 11.95 0.60 14.97
N GLY A 25 10.82 0.32 14.33
CA GLY A 25 9.83 -0.59 14.91
C GLY A 25 10.50 -1.93 15.26
N GLN A 26 10.24 -2.44 16.46
CA GLN A 26 10.71 -3.77 16.85
C GLN A 26 9.84 -4.83 16.16
N LEU A 27 10.47 -5.79 15.49
CA LEU A 27 9.76 -6.99 15.03
C LEU A 27 9.79 -8.04 16.13
N ASN A 28 8.61 -8.35 16.66
CA ASN A 28 8.46 -9.42 17.64
C ASN A 28 8.44 -10.81 16.98
N TYR A 29 7.93 -10.91 15.75
CA TYR A 29 7.95 -12.13 14.94
C TYR A 29 7.82 -11.79 13.45
N ALA A 30 8.29 -12.70 12.59
CA ALA A 30 8.02 -12.71 11.15
C ALA A 30 7.41 -14.06 10.80
N LEU A 31 6.23 -14.05 10.17
CA LEU A 31 5.65 -15.26 9.62
C LEU A 31 6.22 -15.45 8.21
N VAL A 32 6.92 -16.54 7.99
CA VAL A 32 7.43 -16.92 6.66
C VAL A 32 6.56 -18.05 6.15
N ASP A 33 5.66 -17.73 5.22
CA ASP A 33 4.90 -18.75 4.50
C ASP A 33 5.76 -19.28 3.35
N THR A 34 6.19 -20.54 3.46
CA THR A 34 6.98 -21.24 2.44
C THR A 34 6.12 -22.08 1.51
N SER A 35 4.78 -21.97 1.59
CA SER A 35 3.91 -22.64 0.65
C SER A 35 4.07 -21.98 -0.73
N GLU A 36 4.68 -22.71 -1.67
CA GLU A 36 4.94 -22.24 -3.04
C GLU A 36 3.66 -21.82 -3.79
N GLY A 37 2.48 -22.12 -3.22
CA GLY A 37 1.17 -21.79 -3.79
C GLY A 37 0.48 -20.55 -3.20
N ASN A 38 1.08 -19.83 -2.23
CA ASN A 38 0.36 -18.77 -1.52
C ASN A 38 1.14 -17.47 -1.27
N LEU A 39 2.29 -17.29 -1.94
CA LEU A 39 2.96 -16.00 -2.05
C LEU A 39 2.23 -15.11 -3.08
N VAL A 40 0.97 -14.82 -2.81
CA VAL A 40 0.26 -13.72 -3.46
C VAL A 40 0.68 -12.50 -2.66
N GLU A 41 1.52 -11.62 -3.23
CA GLU A 41 1.60 -10.24 -2.71
C GLU A 41 0.14 -9.79 -2.57
N PRO A 42 -0.34 -9.41 -1.37
CA PRO A 42 -1.72 -9.00 -1.24
C PRO A 42 -1.94 -7.95 -2.32
N GLU A 43 -2.86 -8.21 -3.25
CA GLU A 43 -3.23 -7.20 -4.25
C GLU A 43 -3.71 -6.01 -3.44
N MET A 44 -2.83 -5.02 -3.28
CA MET A 44 -3.20 -3.81 -2.58
C MET A 44 -4.30 -3.17 -3.42
N PRO A 45 -5.41 -2.75 -2.80
CA PRO A 45 -6.48 -2.11 -3.54
C PRO A 45 -5.89 -0.98 -4.38
N THR A 46 -6.29 -0.89 -5.65
CA THR A 46 -5.82 0.18 -6.54
C THR A 46 -6.19 1.58 -6.04
N THR A 47 -7.08 1.65 -5.05
CA THR A 47 -7.59 2.84 -4.35
C THR A 47 -6.80 3.22 -3.10
N ASP A 48 -5.83 2.41 -2.64
CA ASP A 48 -4.86 2.77 -1.58
C ASP A 48 -3.75 3.64 -2.18
N LEU A 49 -4.04 4.94 -2.33
CA LEU A 49 -3.18 5.91 -2.98
C LEU A 49 -1.96 6.28 -2.13
N ASN A 50 -2.10 6.24 -0.80
CA ASN A 50 -1.02 6.58 0.13
C ASN A 50 -0.11 5.39 0.47
N LYS A 51 -0.51 4.16 0.10
CA LYS A 51 0.19 2.88 0.28
C LYS A 51 0.41 2.54 1.76
N ASP A 52 -0.55 2.87 2.61
CA ASP A 52 -0.52 2.56 4.04
C ASP A 52 -1.20 1.23 4.39
N GLY A 53 -1.76 0.54 3.40
CA GLY A 53 -2.41 -0.76 3.52
C GLY A 53 -3.89 -0.68 3.87
N LYS A 54 -4.50 0.51 3.82
CA LYS A 54 -5.94 0.74 4.02
C LYS A 54 -6.47 1.59 2.87
N VAL A 55 -7.79 1.53 2.68
CA VAL A 55 -8.50 2.48 1.81
C VAL A 55 -9.39 3.30 2.72
N ASP A 56 -9.02 4.56 2.93
CA ASP A 56 -9.74 5.46 3.84
C ASP A 56 -9.77 6.92 3.36
N ILE A 57 -10.16 7.82 4.26
CA ILE A 57 -10.30 9.26 3.96
C ILE A 57 -8.97 9.90 3.53
N GLY A 58 -7.83 9.30 3.89
CA GLY A 58 -6.50 9.71 3.45
C GLY A 58 -6.34 9.61 1.94
N ASP A 59 -6.81 8.51 1.34
CA ASP A 59 -6.78 8.29 -0.11
C ASP A 59 -7.72 9.26 -0.83
N LEU A 60 -8.92 9.44 -0.27
CA LEU A 60 -9.89 10.39 -0.83
C LEU A 60 -9.35 11.83 -0.80
N SER A 61 -8.63 12.20 0.27
CA SER A 61 -7.96 13.49 0.37
C SER A 61 -6.84 13.66 -0.65
N LEU A 62 -6.11 12.59 -1.00
CA LEU A 62 -5.08 12.62 -2.03
C LEU A 62 -5.70 12.84 -3.42
N ALA A 63 -6.71 12.03 -3.79
CA ALA A 63 -7.42 12.20 -5.06
C ALA A 63 -8.01 13.62 -5.18
N SER A 64 -8.66 14.12 -4.12
CA SER A 64 -9.23 15.47 -4.08
C SER A 64 -8.18 16.58 -4.25
N LYS A 65 -6.98 16.41 -3.67
CA LYS A 65 -5.87 17.37 -3.80
C LYS A 65 -5.34 17.47 -5.24
N TYR A 66 -5.43 16.38 -5.98
CA TYR A 66 -4.96 16.29 -7.37
C TYR A 66 -6.08 16.32 -8.40
N TYR A 67 -7.32 16.57 -7.99
CA TYR A 67 -8.47 16.69 -8.88
C TYR A 67 -8.20 17.66 -10.04
N GLY A 68 -8.53 17.21 -11.25
CA GLY A 68 -8.30 17.91 -12.51
C GLY A 68 -6.86 17.91 -13.01
N LYS A 69 -5.95 17.16 -12.38
CA LYS A 69 -4.54 17.06 -12.79
C LYS A 69 -4.25 15.71 -13.42
N ASN A 70 -3.28 15.69 -14.33
CA ASN A 70 -2.67 14.47 -14.85
C ASN A 70 -1.54 14.04 -13.92
N VAL A 71 -1.85 13.20 -12.93
CA VAL A 71 -0.84 12.56 -12.08
C VAL A 71 -1.06 11.06 -12.15
N LYS A 72 -0.25 10.39 -12.96
CA LYS A 72 -0.36 8.96 -13.27
C LYS A 72 -0.42 8.04 -12.04
N GLU A 73 0.15 8.45 -10.91
CA GLU A 73 0.09 7.66 -9.67
C GLU A 73 -1.30 7.62 -9.02
N TYR A 74 -2.14 8.64 -9.27
CA TYR A 74 -3.47 8.75 -8.66
C TYR A 74 -4.61 8.64 -9.68
N ASP A 75 -4.26 8.51 -10.97
CA ASP A 75 -5.17 8.25 -12.08
C ASP A 75 -5.42 6.74 -12.14
N ILE A 76 -6.55 6.30 -11.57
CA ILE A 76 -6.84 4.88 -11.34
C ILE A 76 -7.29 4.21 -12.64
N ASN A 77 -8.05 4.93 -13.48
CA ASN A 77 -8.56 4.39 -14.75
C ASN A 77 -7.58 4.60 -15.93
N GLY A 78 -6.56 5.42 -15.77
CA GLY A 78 -5.53 5.70 -16.78
C GLY A 78 -6.00 6.60 -17.91
N ASP A 79 -7.04 7.41 -17.73
CA ASP A 79 -7.59 8.30 -18.76
C ASP A 79 -6.82 9.63 -18.89
N GLY A 80 -5.87 9.88 -17.99
CA GLY A 80 -5.01 11.04 -17.98
C GLY A 80 -5.55 12.22 -17.17
N ILE A 81 -6.63 12.07 -16.40
CA ILE A 81 -7.11 13.09 -15.48
C ILE A 81 -7.67 12.45 -14.21
N ILE A 82 -7.37 13.06 -13.06
CA ILE A 82 -8.00 12.65 -11.81
C ILE A 82 -9.34 13.37 -11.72
N ASP A 83 -10.43 12.63 -11.75
CA ASP A 83 -11.78 13.21 -11.76
C ASP A 83 -12.76 12.48 -10.83
N GLU A 84 -14.05 12.57 -11.13
CA GLU A 84 -15.11 11.94 -10.35
C GLU A 84 -14.97 10.41 -10.30
N PHE A 85 -14.35 9.80 -11.32
CA PHE A 85 -14.12 8.37 -11.38
C PHE A 85 -13.25 7.90 -10.22
N GLU A 86 -12.12 8.56 -9.96
CA GLU A 86 -11.20 8.23 -8.86
C GLU A 86 -11.89 8.41 -7.51
N LEU A 87 -12.59 9.54 -7.32
CA LEU A 87 -13.28 9.84 -6.06
C LEU A 87 -14.37 8.80 -5.76
N ASN A 88 -15.17 8.44 -6.76
CA ASN A 88 -16.23 7.44 -6.60
C ASN A 88 -15.66 6.03 -6.36
N SER A 89 -14.56 5.68 -7.01
CA SER A 89 -13.88 4.40 -6.81
C SER A 89 -13.39 4.24 -5.36
N ILE A 90 -12.70 5.25 -4.84
CA ILE A 90 -12.23 5.27 -3.45
C ILE A 90 -13.41 5.23 -2.48
N MET A 91 -14.43 6.07 -2.70
CA MET A 91 -15.61 6.12 -1.83
C MET A 91 -16.34 4.77 -1.77
N ASN A 92 -16.47 4.08 -2.91
CA ASN A 92 -17.10 2.77 -2.98
C ASN A 92 -16.33 1.72 -2.18
N ASP A 93 -15.00 1.80 -2.13
CA ASP A 93 -14.18 0.89 -1.34
C ASP A 93 -14.23 1.21 0.16
N ILE A 94 -14.34 2.48 0.55
CA ILE A 94 -14.52 2.91 1.96
C ILE A 94 -15.85 2.42 2.54
N LEU A 95 -16.90 2.34 1.71
CA LEU A 95 -18.26 2.03 2.16
C LEU A 95 -18.60 0.53 2.21
N LYS A 96 -17.71 -0.35 1.75
CA LYS A 96 -17.88 -1.81 1.80
C LYS A 96 -17.69 -2.36 3.22
#